data_AF-A0A919Y666-F1
#
_entry.id   AF-A0A919Y666-F1
#
_cell.length_a   1.000
_cell.length_b   1.000
_cell.length_c   1.000
_cell.angle_alpha   90.00
_cell.angle_beta   90.00
_cell.angle_gamma   90.00
#
_symmetry.space_group_name_H-M   'P 1'
#
loop_
_entity.id
_entity.type
_entity.pdbx_description
1 polymer ?
#
loop_
_entity_poly.entity_id
_entity_poly.type
_entity_poly.pdbx_seq_one_letter_code
_entity_poly.pdbx_strand_id
1 'polypeptide(L)'
;MIEHQSTLWQVTPWVLRELLRDLKRRAASPENITLDEIELYIAVASSFSGQQIGSGPEGEIRMNELLDERYLWPEDEEEDELQWEEEEPPGYGPEPFFGYYYFSYLLLKQAEPVFAPILNSNQELAPAIRELQSLLHEAEAD
;
A
#
# COMPACT_ATOMS: atom_id res chain seq x y z
N MET A 1 -21.85 13.93 5.32
CA MET A 1 -21.75 12.63 6.02
C MET A 1 -20.95 11.66 5.15
N ILE A 2 -19.66 11.97 4.93
CA ILE A 2 -18.67 11.12 4.25
C ILE A 2 -17.30 11.42 4.90
N GLU A 3 -17.19 11.31 6.23
CA GLU A 3 -15.95 11.63 6.97
C GLU A 3 -15.56 10.53 7.96
N HIS A 4 -16.01 9.29 7.74
CA HIS A 4 -15.63 8.15 8.60
C HIS A 4 -15.13 6.93 7.83
N GLN A 5 -14.86 7.06 6.53
CA GLN A 5 -14.12 6.04 5.79
C GLN A 5 -12.63 6.39 5.85
N SER A 6 -12.07 6.37 7.07
CA SER A 6 -10.64 6.32 7.29
C SER A 6 -10.12 5.18 6.42
N THR A 7 -9.39 5.51 5.36
CA THR A 7 -8.94 4.51 4.39
C THR A 7 -8.11 3.49 5.18
N LEU A 8 -8.43 2.20 5.06
CA LEU A 8 -7.86 1.11 5.86
C LEU A 8 -6.40 0.81 5.47
N TRP A 9 -5.56 1.83 5.46
CA TRP A 9 -4.14 1.77 5.12
C TRP A 9 -3.36 0.83 6.03
N GLN A 10 -3.81 0.69 7.28
CA GLN A 10 -3.23 -0.23 8.26
C GLN A 10 -3.25 -1.70 7.85
N VAL A 11 -4.03 -2.13 6.87
CA VAL A 11 -3.98 -3.53 6.38
C VAL A 11 -3.38 -3.64 4.98
N THR A 12 -3.26 -2.52 4.25
CA THR A 12 -2.85 -2.50 2.84
C THR A 12 -1.52 -3.22 2.60
N PRO A 13 -0.44 -3.00 3.38
CA PRO A 13 0.82 -3.70 3.17
C PRO A 13 0.68 -5.23 3.25
N TRP A 14 -0.12 -5.75 4.18
CA TRP A 14 -0.30 -7.20 4.38
C TRP A 14 -1.15 -7.82 3.28
N VAL A 15 -2.24 -7.15 2.89
CA VAL A 15 -3.09 -7.60 1.79
C VAL A 15 -2.27 -7.61 0.49
N LEU A 16 -1.54 -6.53 0.20
CA LEU A 16 -0.65 -6.47 -0.97
C LEU A 16 0.37 -7.60 -0.96
N ARG A 17 1.01 -7.89 0.17
CA ARG A 17 1.98 -8.98 0.27
C ARG A 17 1.38 -10.31 -0.16
N GLU A 18 0.18 -10.64 0.29
CA GLU A 18 -0.46 -11.92 -0.07
C GLU A 18 -0.96 -11.91 -1.53
N LEU A 19 -1.53 -10.80 -2.01
CA LEU A 19 -1.95 -10.66 -3.40
C LEU A 19 -0.78 -10.77 -4.38
N LEU A 20 0.34 -10.11 -4.10
CA LEU A 20 1.54 -10.15 -4.96
C LEU A 20 2.20 -11.54 -4.93
N ARG A 21 2.17 -12.24 -3.79
CA ARG A 21 2.60 -13.64 -3.72
C ARG A 21 1.74 -14.54 -4.60
N ASP A 22 0.43 -14.33 -4.58
CA ASP A 22 -0.49 -15.08 -5.43
C ASP A 22 -0.28 -14.78 -6.92
N LEU A 23 -0.20 -13.50 -7.26
CA LEU A 23 0.11 -13.04 -8.61
C LEU A 23 1.42 -13.65 -9.12
N LYS A 24 2.47 -13.67 -8.30
CA LYS A 24 3.76 -14.29 -8.65
C LYS A 24 3.63 -15.78 -8.98
N ARG A 25 2.77 -16.52 -8.26
CA ARG A 25 2.51 -17.94 -8.57
C ARG A 25 1.77 -18.08 -9.91
N ARG A 26 0.83 -17.19 -10.20
CA ARG A 26 0.01 -17.21 -11.43
C ARG A 26 0.69 -16.59 -12.65
N ALA A 27 1.73 -15.77 -12.47
CA ALA A 27 2.44 -15.10 -13.56
C ALA A 27 3.10 -16.08 -14.57
N ALA A 28 3.24 -17.36 -14.22
CA ALA A 28 3.66 -18.42 -15.15
C ALA A 28 2.57 -18.82 -16.16
N SER A 29 1.29 -18.50 -15.88
CA SER A 29 0.09 -18.70 -16.70
C SER A 29 -0.71 -17.39 -16.76
N PRO A 30 -0.17 -16.35 -17.43
CA PRO A 30 -0.67 -14.98 -17.38
C PRO A 30 -2.04 -14.77 -18.05
N GLU A 31 -2.56 -15.76 -18.77
CA GLU A 31 -3.88 -15.72 -19.42
C GLU A 31 -5.06 -15.57 -18.44
N ASN A 32 -4.86 -15.88 -17.15
CA ASN A 32 -5.90 -15.78 -16.11
C ASN A 32 -5.80 -14.49 -15.27
N ILE A 33 -4.90 -13.57 -15.62
CA ILE A 33 -4.73 -12.31 -14.91
C ILE A 33 -5.63 -11.27 -15.58
N THR A 34 -6.44 -10.56 -14.77
CA THR A 34 -7.43 -9.61 -15.28
C THR A 34 -6.97 -8.17 -15.15
N LEU A 35 -7.63 -7.26 -15.87
CA LEU A 35 -7.39 -5.82 -15.73
C LEU A 35 -7.71 -5.34 -14.32
N ASP A 36 -8.87 -5.74 -13.77
CA ASP A 36 -9.31 -5.39 -12.42
C ASP A 36 -8.26 -5.75 -11.34
N GLU A 37 -7.54 -6.86 -11.51
CA GLU A 37 -6.43 -7.23 -10.61
C GLU A 37 -5.27 -6.25 -10.69
N ILE A 38 -4.92 -5.78 -11.89
CA ILE A 38 -3.85 -4.78 -12.09
C ILE A 38 -4.31 -3.40 -11.59
N GLU A 39 -5.56 -3.03 -11.82
CA GLU A 39 -6.15 -1.77 -11.34
C GLU A 39 -6.12 -1.67 -9.82
N LEU A 40 -6.23 -2.78 -9.09
CA LEU A 40 -6.08 -2.77 -7.63
C LEU A 40 -4.68 -2.32 -7.21
N TYR A 41 -3.63 -2.75 -7.92
CA TYR A 41 -2.26 -2.29 -7.64
C TYR A 41 -2.05 -0.83 -8.05
N ILE A 42 -2.67 -0.39 -9.16
CA ILE A 42 -2.66 1.02 -9.58
C ILE A 42 -3.38 1.90 -8.56
N ALA A 43 -4.51 1.46 -8.03
CA ALA A 43 -5.26 2.21 -7.02
C ALA A 43 -4.40 2.46 -5.77
N VAL A 44 -3.60 1.48 -5.35
CA VAL A 44 -2.63 1.70 -4.26
C VAL A 44 -1.45 2.57 -4.73
N ALA A 45 -0.87 2.32 -5.90
CA ALA A 45 0.27 3.12 -6.38
C ALA A 45 -0.06 4.61 -6.57
N SER A 46 -1.28 4.92 -7.01
CA SER A 46 -1.76 6.30 -7.21
C SER A 46 -1.90 7.08 -5.92
N SER A 47 -2.00 6.43 -4.75
CA SER A 47 -2.00 7.14 -3.47
C SER A 47 -0.64 7.71 -3.11
N PHE A 48 0.43 7.28 -3.77
CA PHE A 48 1.79 7.79 -3.57
C PHE A 48 2.10 8.99 -4.48
N SER A 49 1.25 9.28 -5.47
CA SER A 49 1.52 10.31 -6.47
C SER A 49 1.76 11.67 -5.82
N GLY A 50 2.90 12.30 -6.17
CA GLY A 50 3.29 13.59 -5.60
C GLY A 50 3.83 13.52 -4.17
N GLN A 51 4.00 12.32 -3.61
CA GLN A 51 4.63 12.10 -2.30
C GLN A 51 6.02 11.47 -2.49
N GLN A 52 6.98 11.92 -1.67
CA GLN A 52 8.31 11.32 -1.64
C GLN A 52 8.32 10.18 -0.62
N ILE A 53 8.14 8.95 -1.12
CA ILE A 53 8.07 7.75 -0.26
C ILE A 53 9.41 7.00 -0.21
N GLY A 54 10.28 7.18 -1.21
CA GLY A 54 11.54 6.43 -1.36
C GLY A 54 12.52 6.53 -0.20
N SER A 55 12.50 7.61 0.59
CA SER A 55 13.44 7.85 1.70
C SER A 55 13.24 6.92 2.91
N GLY A 56 12.07 6.28 3.03
CA GLY A 56 11.74 5.43 4.18
C GLY A 56 11.36 6.20 5.45
N PRO A 57 10.78 5.51 6.45
CA PRO A 57 10.38 6.13 7.72
C PRO A 57 11.62 6.62 8.48
N GLU A 58 11.43 7.62 9.35
CA GLU A 58 12.46 8.04 10.30
C GLU A 58 12.71 6.90 11.32
N GLY A 59 13.71 6.06 11.06
CA GLY A 59 14.10 4.95 11.93
C GLY A 59 14.12 3.59 11.24
N GLU A 60 14.61 2.56 11.93
CA GLU A 60 14.68 1.18 11.42
C GLU A 60 13.36 0.40 11.67
N ILE A 61 12.21 1.05 11.47
CA ILE A 61 10.92 0.37 11.63
C ILE A 61 10.82 -0.75 10.61
N ARG A 62 10.40 -1.94 11.03
CA ARG A 62 10.08 -3.06 10.15
C ARG A 62 8.57 -3.12 9.95
N MET A 63 8.15 -3.62 8.78
CA MET A 63 6.73 -3.78 8.44
C MET A 63 5.95 -4.56 9.53
N ASN A 64 6.54 -5.57 10.16
CA ASN A 64 5.87 -6.35 11.20
C ASN A 64 5.75 -5.60 12.54
N GLU A 65 6.64 -4.66 12.82
CA GLU A 65 6.60 -3.84 14.05
C GLU A 65 5.39 -2.88 13.99
N LEU A 66 4.88 -2.53 12.80
CA LEU A 66 3.61 -1.81 12.66
C LEU A 66 2.38 -2.58 13.16
N LEU A 67 2.53 -3.86 13.50
CA LEU A 67 1.48 -4.64 14.19
C LEU A 67 1.62 -4.65 15.72
N ASP A 68 2.63 -3.98 16.26
CA ASP A 68 2.85 -3.94 17.71
C ASP A 68 1.75 -3.09 18.37
N GLU A 69 1.35 -3.48 19.58
CA GLU A 69 0.27 -2.83 20.35
C GLU A 69 0.46 -1.32 20.40
N ARG A 70 1.70 -0.83 20.63
CA ARG A 70 2.05 0.59 20.66
C ARG A 70 1.62 1.44 19.45
N TYR A 71 1.40 0.82 18.28
CA TYR A 71 0.98 1.53 17.05
C TYR A 71 -0.50 1.39 16.72
N LEU A 72 -1.16 0.42 17.36
CA LEU A 72 -2.52 0.05 17.04
C LEU A 72 -3.48 0.33 18.21
N TRP A 73 -2.97 0.30 19.45
CA TRP A 73 -3.66 0.56 20.72
C TRP A 73 -2.76 1.48 21.58
N PRO A 74 -3.09 2.79 21.67
CA PRO A 74 -2.43 3.69 22.61
C PRO A 74 -2.57 3.17 24.05
N GLU A 75 -1.52 3.27 24.87
CA GLU A 75 -1.55 2.75 26.26
C GLU A 75 -2.49 3.54 27.20
N ASP A 76 -2.93 4.74 26.79
CA ASP A 76 -3.78 5.61 27.59
C ASP A 76 -5.23 5.57 27.09
N GLU A 77 -6.03 4.69 27.70
CA GLU A 77 -7.46 4.52 27.41
C GLU A 77 -8.35 5.46 28.26
N GLU A 78 -7.80 6.27 29.17
CA GLU A 78 -8.62 7.04 30.14
C GLU A 78 -9.47 8.15 29.49
N GLU A 79 -9.06 8.65 28.32
CA GLU A 79 -9.77 9.67 27.54
C GLU A 79 -10.40 9.13 26.25
N ASP A 80 -10.35 7.81 26.00
CA ASP A 80 -10.79 7.20 24.73
C ASP A 80 -12.26 7.52 24.43
N GLU A 81 -13.16 7.38 25.41
CA GLU A 81 -14.59 7.72 25.27
C GLU A 81 -14.83 9.19 24.85
N LEU A 82 -14.03 10.13 25.35
CA LEU A 82 -14.16 11.56 25.02
C LEU A 82 -13.61 11.87 23.62
N GLN A 83 -12.57 11.16 23.20
CA GLN A 83 -11.96 11.31 21.87
C GLN A 83 -12.87 10.74 20.76
N TRP A 84 -13.62 9.67 21.05
CA TRP A 84 -14.65 9.14 20.15
C TRP A 84 -15.89 10.04 20.02
N GLU A 85 -16.12 10.94 20.97
CA GLU A 85 -17.17 11.96 20.92
C GLU A 85 -16.80 13.18 20.04
N GLU A 86 -15.53 13.31 19.63
CA GLU A 86 -15.10 14.33 18.67
C GLU A 86 -15.63 14.04 17.25
N GLU A 87 -15.81 15.09 16.43
CA GLU A 87 -16.30 14.94 15.05
C GLU A 87 -15.35 14.08 14.18
N GLU A 88 -14.06 14.10 14.48
CA GLU A 88 -13.02 13.29 13.84
C GLU A 88 -12.18 12.58 14.93
N PRO A 89 -12.28 11.23 15.05
CA PRO A 89 -11.45 10.49 15.99
C PRO A 89 -9.95 10.67 15.69
N PRO A 90 -9.07 10.57 16.70
CA PRO A 90 -7.64 10.64 16.48
C PRO A 90 -7.21 9.56 15.48
N GLY A 91 -6.69 9.99 14.34
CA GLY A 91 -6.14 9.12 13.32
C GLY A 91 -4.84 8.43 13.77
N TYR A 92 -4.24 7.66 12.88
CA TYR A 92 -2.95 7.03 13.15
C TYR A 92 -1.88 8.07 13.49
N GLY A 93 -0.96 7.71 14.39
CA GLY A 93 0.25 8.48 14.59
C GLY A 93 1.03 8.67 13.26
N PRO A 94 1.80 9.75 13.12
CA PRO A 94 2.47 10.06 11.85
C PRO A 94 3.46 8.97 11.42
N GLU A 95 4.14 8.34 12.38
CA GLU A 95 5.10 7.27 12.16
C GLU A 95 4.44 5.99 11.55
N PRO A 96 3.43 5.36 12.18
CA PRO A 96 2.75 4.22 11.57
C PRO A 96 2.00 4.59 10.28
N PHE A 97 1.40 5.79 10.22
CA PHE A 97 0.74 6.29 9.01
C PHE A 97 1.68 6.27 7.81
N PHE A 98 2.86 6.89 7.94
CA PHE A 98 3.86 6.87 6.87
C PHE A 98 4.37 5.45 6.58
N GLY A 99 4.57 4.64 7.62
CA GLY A 99 4.98 3.24 7.50
C GLY A 99 4.06 2.42 6.58
N TYR A 100 2.74 2.57 6.71
CA TYR A 100 1.79 1.85 5.86
C TYR A 100 1.92 2.21 4.37
N TYR A 101 2.16 3.47 4.05
CA TYR A 101 2.40 3.92 2.68
C TYR A 101 3.75 3.41 2.17
N TYR A 102 4.80 3.56 2.98
CA TYR A 102 6.15 3.13 2.64
C TYR A 102 6.25 1.63 2.33
N PHE A 103 5.72 0.77 3.20
CA PHE A 103 5.79 -0.68 2.96
C PHE A 103 4.89 -1.12 1.82
N SER A 104 3.76 -0.44 1.58
CA SER A 104 2.94 -0.69 0.40
C SER A 104 3.69 -0.38 -0.90
N TYR A 105 4.36 0.78 -0.95
CA TYR A 105 5.25 1.17 -2.04
C TYR A 105 6.38 0.15 -2.23
N LEU A 106 7.09 -0.18 -1.16
CA LEU A 106 8.24 -1.09 -1.21
C LEU A 106 7.85 -2.48 -1.73
N LEU A 107 6.70 -3.01 -1.32
CA LEU A 107 6.18 -4.29 -1.81
C LEU A 107 5.85 -4.25 -3.30
N LEU A 108 5.20 -3.18 -3.77
CA LEU A 108 4.89 -3.01 -5.19
C LEU A 108 6.15 -2.86 -6.04
N LYS A 109 7.14 -2.09 -5.55
CA LYS A 109 8.45 -1.94 -6.21
C LYS A 109 9.19 -3.27 -6.30
N GLN A 110 9.21 -4.05 -5.22
CA GLN A 110 9.81 -5.39 -5.21
C GLN A 110 9.10 -6.38 -6.15
N ALA A 111 7.84 -6.12 -6.50
CA ALA A 111 7.07 -6.94 -7.42
C ALA A 111 7.23 -6.55 -8.90
N GLU A 112 8.02 -5.54 -9.25
CA GLU A 112 8.31 -5.20 -10.67
C GLU A 112 8.69 -6.41 -11.54
N PRO A 113 9.54 -7.35 -11.09
CA PRO A 113 9.86 -8.55 -11.88
C PRO A 113 8.66 -9.49 -12.11
N VAL A 114 7.61 -9.39 -11.29
CA VAL A 114 6.37 -10.16 -11.44
C VAL A 114 5.50 -9.61 -12.57
N PHE A 115 5.49 -8.28 -12.76
CA PHE A 115 4.70 -7.64 -13.82
C PHE A 115 5.32 -7.81 -15.22
N ALA A 116 6.64 -7.95 -15.30
CA ALA A 116 7.37 -8.11 -16.56
C ALA A 116 6.86 -9.28 -17.46
N PRO A 117 6.68 -10.53 -16.99
CA PRO A 117 6.13 -11.59 -17.82
C PRO A 117 4.68 -11.31 -18.26
N ILE A 118 3.87 -10.70 -17.39
CA ILE A 118 2.47 -10.35 -17.70
C ILE A 118 2.41 -9.32 -18.83
N LEU A 119 3.27 -8.28 -18.77
CA LEU A 119 3.41 -7.27 -19.80
C LEU A 119 3.79 -7.86 -21.18
N ASN A 120 4.67 -8.86 -21.18
CA ASN A 120 5.14 -9.49 -22.42
C ASN A 120 4.12 -10.46 -23.01
N SER A 121 3.28 -11.07 -22.18
CA SER A 121 2.31 -12.09 -22.58
C SER A 121 0.91 -11.56 -22.87
N ASN A 122 0.54 -10.38 -22.35
CA ASN A 122 -0.80 -9.82 -22.49
C ASN A 122 -0.77 -8.35 -22.95
N GLN A 123 -1.11 -8.11 -24.22
CA GLN A 123 -1.12 -6.76 -24.80
C GLN A 123 -2.23 -5.86 -24.24
N GLU A 124 -3.34 -6.43 -23.76
CA GLU A 124 -4.45 -5.66 -23.21
C GLU A 124 -4.10 -5.06 -21.84
N LEU A 125 -3.29 -5.77 -21.06
CA LEU A 125 -2.82 -5.31 -19.74
C LEU A 125 -1.61 -4.36 -19.83
N ALA A 126 -0.98 -4.27 -21.00
CA ALA A 126 0.25 -3.51 -21.17
C ALA A 126 0.13 -2.01 -20.82
N PRO A 127 -0.97 -1.29 -21.14
CA PRO A 127 -1.15 0.10 -20.71
C PRO A 127 -1.20 0.22 -19.18
N ALA A 128 -1.99 -0.62 -18.51
CA ALA A 128 -2.17 -0.60 -17.06
C ALA A 128 -0.87 -0.92 -16.32
N ILE A 129 -0.11 -1.91 -16.78
CA ILE A 129 1.19 -2.25 -16.17
C ILE A 129 2.20 -1.10 -16.34
N ARG A 130 2.19 -0.40 -17.49
CA ARG A 130 3.07 0.77 -17.70
C ARG A 130 2.67 1.95 -16.82
N GLU A 131 1.39 2.17 -16.62
CA GLU A 131 0.89 3.18 -15.67
C GLU A 131 1.37 2.87 -14.25
N LEU A 132 1.18 1.62 -13.79
CA LEU A 132 1.68 1.16 -12.50
C LEU A 132 3.18 1.43 -12.35
N GLN A 133 3.98 1.08 -13.37
CA GLN A 133 5.41 1.34 -13.36
C GLN A 133 5.74 2.85 -13.32
N SER A 134 5.00 3.71 -14.03
CA SER A 134 5.19 5.17 -13.97
C SER A 134 4.98 5.69 -12.56
N LEU A 135 3.88 5.31 -11.93
CA LEU A 135 3.52 5.73 -10.56
C LEU A 135 4.61 5.33 -9.55
N LEU A 136 5.15 4.12 -9.67
CA LEU A 136 6.21 3.65 -8.78
C LEU A 136 7.55 4.37 -8.99
N HIS A 137 7.87 4.77 -10.22
CA HIS A 137 9.08 5.56 -10.48
C HIS A 137 8.91 7.02 -10.03
N GLU A 138 7.72 7.59 -10.17
CA GLU A 138 7.43 8.95 -9.70
C GLU A 138 7.55 9.07 -8.18
N ALA A 139 7.11 8.05 -7.43
CA ALA A 139 7.24 8.00 -5.97
C ALA A 139 8.69 7.77 -5.47
N GLU A 140 9.60 7.39 -6.37
CA GLU A 140 11.02 7.12 -6.10
C GLU A 140 11.93 8.34 -6.32
N ALA A 141 11.55 9.27 -7.22
CA ALA A 141 12.44 10.30 -7.74
C ALA A 141 12.61 11.53 -6.84
N ASP A 142 13.86 12.01 -6.73
CA ASP A 142 14.35 13.23 -6.04
C ASP A 142 13.92 14.55 -6.71
#